data_AF-A0A146K4Q1-F1
#
_entry.id   AF-A0A146K4Q1-F1
#
_cell.length_a   1.000
_cell.length_b   1.000
_cell.length_c   1.000
_cell.angle_alpha   90.00
_cell.angle_beta   90.00
_cell.angle_gamma   90.00
#
_symmetry.space_group_name_H-M   'P 1'
#
loop_
_entity.id
_entity.type
_entity.pdbx_description
1 polymer ?
#
loop_
_entity_poly.entity_id
_entity_poly.type
_entity_poly.pdbx_seq_one_letter_code
_entity_poly.pdbx_strand_id
1 'polypeptide(L)'
;FRQVDTWWRNHMNKTYKNPNVISICTTTKDLLKNLTTNRDELERVQKGLADYLETKRIAFPRFFFLSDEELLQILSNTKNPTA
;
A
#
# COMPACT_ATOMS: atom_id res chain seq x y z
N PHE A 1 4.21 1.62 4.68
CA PHE A 1 4.44 1.28 3.26
C PHE A 1 5.90 0.92 2.92
N ARG A 2 6.88 1.85 2.94
CA ARG A 2 8.27 1.57 2.47
C ARG A 2 8.94 0.35 3.10
N GLN A 3 8.75 0.15 4.40
CA GLN A 3 9.29 -1.04 5.09
C GLN A 3 8.69 -2.35 4.55
N VAL A 4 7.37 -2.39 4.36
CA VAL A 4 6.66 -3.54 3.77
C VAL A 4 7.12 -3.80 2.34
N ASP A 5 7.23 -2.75 1.51
CA ASP A 5 7.71 -2.87 0.11
C ASP A 5 9.15 -3.42 0.05
N THR A 6 10.04 -2.92 0.90
CA THR A 6 11.43 -3.40 0.98
C THR A 6 11.49 -4.88 1.37
N TRP A 7 10.73 -5.27 2.41
CA TRP A 7 10.64 -6.66 2.84
C TRP A 7 10.09 -7.55 1.72
N TRP A 8 8.99 -7.13 1.08
CA TRP A 8 8.32 -7.88 0.03
C TRP A 8 9.24 -8.13 -1.17
N ARG A 9 9.91 -7.08 -1.67
CA ARG A 9 10.87 -7.21 -2.78
C ARG A 9 12.01 -8.17 -2.45
N ASN A 10 12.57 -8.06 -1.25
CA ASN A 10 13.64 -8.95 -0.80
C ASN A 10 13.18 -10.40 -0.70
N HIS A 11 11.97 -10.63 -0.17
CA HIS A 11 11.40 -11.96 -0.05
C HIS A 11 11.08 -12.56 -1.42
N MET A 12 10.42 -11.80 -2.31
CA MET A 12 10.10 -12.25 -3.67
C MET A 12 11.35 -12.57 -4.49
N ASN A 13 12.46 -11.83 -4.32
CA ASN A 13 13.73 -12.15 -4.97
C ASN A 13 14.30 -13.49 -4.48
N LYS A 14 14.16 -13.82 -3.20
CA LYS A 14 14.56 -15.13 -2.66
C LYS A 14 13.69 -16.26 -3.21
N THR A 15 12.38 -16.06 -3.25
CA THR A 15 11.42 -17.03 -3.82
C THR A 15 11.61 -17.22 -5.32
N TYR A 16 11.97 -16.17 -6.06
CA TYR A 16 12.31 -16.28 -7.48
C TYR A 16 13.55 -17.15 -7.71
N LYS A 17 14.57 -17.03 -6.86
CA LYS A 17 15.79 -17.85 -6.93
C LYS A 17 15.58 -19.30 -6.51
N ASN A 18 14.62 -19.56 -5.62
CA ASN A 18 14.24 -20.90 -5.19
C ASN A 18 12.70 -21.05 -5.22
N PRO A 19 12.12 -21.49 -6.34
CA PRO A 19 10.67 -21.56 -6.53
C PRO A 19 10.01 -22.73 -5.80
N ASN A 20 10.76 -23.57 -5.07
CA ASN A 20 10.18 -24.66 -4.30
C ASN A 20 9.44 -24.11 -3.08
N VAL A 21 8.10 -24.14 -3.15
CA VAL A 21 7.22 -23.60 -2.10
C VAL A 21 7.43 -24.26 -0.73
N ILE A 22 7.63 -25.58 -0.69
CA ILE A 22 7.86 -26.32 0.56
C ILE A 22 9.18 -25.85 1.19
N SER A 23 10.23 -25.71 0.38
CA SER A 23 11.53 -25.22 0.83
C SER A 23 11.44 -23.79 1.39
N ILE A 24 10.74 -22.88 0.72
CA ILE A 24 10.59 -21.50 1.18
C ILE A 24 9.82 -21.42 2.50
N CYS A 25 8.71 -22.15 2.61
CA CYS A 25 7.87 -22.18 3.81
C CYS A 25 8.58 -22.77 5.03
N THR A 26 9.48 -23.73 4.82
CA THR A 26 10.22 -24.40 5.91
C THR A 26 11.53 -23.70 6.28
N THR A 27 12.21 -23.09 5.31
CA THR A 27 13.52 -22.44 5.52
C THR A 27 13.38 -20.98 5.98
N THR A 28 12.28 -20.31 5.63
CA THR A 28 12.07 -18.92 6.01
C THR A 28 11.47 -18.84 7.41
N LYS A 29 12.33 -18.50 8.38
CA LYS A 29 11.89 -18.25 9.76
C LYS A 29 10.82 -17.16 9.84
N ASP A 30 9.80 -17.41 10.66
CA ASP A 30 8.72 -16.46 10.96
C ASP A 30 7.96 -15.96 9.71
N LEU A 31 7.96 -16.71 8.60
CA LEU A 31 7.34 -16.28 7.34
C LEU A 31 5.87 -15.88 7.50
N LEU A 32 5.07 -16.76 8.11
CA LEU A 32 3.64 -16.49 8.33
C LEU A 32 3.44 -15.23 9.18
N LYS A 33 4.20 -15.10 10.28
CA LYS A 33 4.13 -13.93 11.15
C LYS A 33 4.46 -12.65 10.39
N ASN A 34 5.53 -12.65 9.61
CA ASN A 34 5.95 -11.50 8.81
C ASN A 34 4.91 -11.14 7.75
N LEU A 35 4.33 -12.13 7.06
CA LEU A 35 3.25 -11.91 6.09
C LEU A 35 2.01 -11.30 6.74
N THR A 36 1.58 -11.83 7.89
CA THR A 36 0.44 -11.29 8.64
C THR A 36 0.71 -9.86 9.09
N THR A 37 1.86 -9.59 9.70
CA THR A 37 2.24 -8.23 10.12
C THR A 37 2.27 -7.26 8.93
N ASN A 38 2.84 -7.67 7.80
CA ASN A 38 2.90 -6.84 6.60
C ASN A 38 1.52 -6.57 6.00
N ARG A 39 0.61 -7.56 6.02
CA ARG A 39 -0.78 -7.37 5.62
C ARG A 39 -1.46 -6.32 6.50
N ASP A 40 -1.36 -6.46 7.82
CA ASP A 40 -2.01 -5.54 8.76
C ASP A 40 -1.47 -4.10 8.60
N GLU A 41 -0.18 -3.94 8.32
CA GLU A 41 0.42 -2.63 8.00
C GLU A 41 -0.10 -2.04 6.67
N LEU A 42 -0.38 -2.87 5.66
CA LEU A 42 -0.99 -2.40 4.41
C LEU A 42 -2.44 -1.98 4.61
N GLU A 43 -3.21 -2.72 5.41
CA GLU A 43 -4.59 -2.36 5.78
C GLU A 43 -4.64 -1.01 6.50
N ARG A 44 -3.69 -0.74 7.40
CA ARG A 44 -3.56 0.57 8.06
C ARG A 44 -3.30 1.70 7.07
N VAL A 45 -2.41 1.48 6.09
CA VAL A 45 -2.13 2.47 5.05
C VAL A 45 -3.37 2.73 4.19
N GLN A 46 -4.08 1.69 3.78
CA GLN A 46 -5.30 1.81 2.98
C GLN A 46 -6.39 2.56 3.75
N LYS A 47 -6.59 2.25 5.03
CA LYS A 47 -7.54 2.97 5.88
C LYS A 47 -7.16 4.45 6.03
N GLY A 48 -5.89 4.73 6.32
CA GLY A 48 -5.41 6.11 6.45
C GLY A 48 -5.59 6.92 5.15
N LEU A 49 -5.45 6.28 3.99
CA LEU A 49 -5.74 6.90 2.70
C LEU A 49 -7.23 7.22 2.53
N ALA A 50 -8.11 6.27 2.84
CA ALA A 50 -9.56 6.46 2.77
C ALA A 50 -10.02 7.59 3.71
N ASP A 51 -9.58 7.56 4.97
CA ASP A 51 -9.88 8.60 5.96
C ASP A 51 -9.40 9.98 5.46
N TYR A 52 -8.19 10.05 4.89
CA TYR A 52 -7.64 11.28 4.31
C TYR A 52 -8.50 11.81 3.16
N LEU A 53 -8.90 10.96 2.21
CA LEU A 53 -9.77 11.38 1.10
C LEU A 53 -11.12 11.88 1.59
N GLU A 54 -11.71 11.23 2.59
CA GLU A 54 -12.96 11.67 3.20
C GLU A 54 -12.82 13.06 3.84
N THR A 55 -11.71 13.32 4.55
CA THR A 55 -11.46 14.68 5.09
C THR A 55 -11.41 15.75 4.00
N LYS A 56 -10.88 15.41 2.81
CA LYS A 56 -10.85 16.34 1.67
C LYS A 56 -12.23 16.55 1.07
N ARG A 57 -13.07 15.50 1.00
CA ARG A 57 -14.47 15.61 0.56
C ARG A 57 -15.30 16.50 1.47
N ILE A 58 -15.16 16.33 2.79
CA ILE A 58 -15.84 17.17 3.77
C ILE A 58 -15.41 18.64 3.63
N ALA A 59 -14.13 18.90 3.41
CA ALA A 59 -13.61 20.26 3.23
C ALA A 59 -14.08 20.93 1.94
N PHE A 60 -14.35 20.17 0.88
CA PHE A 60 -14.86 20.69 -0.38
C PHE A 60 -15.88 19.74 -1.03
N PRO A 61 -17.19 19.98 -0.82
CA PRO A 61 -18.24 19.03 -1.18
C PRO A 61 -18.30 18.62 -2.67
N ARG A 62 -17.71 19.38 -3.59
CA ARG A 62 -17.66 18.96 -5.01
C ARG A 62 -16.81 17.71 -5.22
N PHE A 63 -15.88 17.40 -4.32
CA PHE A 63 -15.09 16.16 -4.39
C PHE A 63 -15.90 14.89 -4.12
N PHE A 64 -17.15 14.97 -3.65
CA PHE A 64 -18.03 13.81 -3.57
C PHE A 64 -18.45 13.27 -4.94
N PHE A 65 -18.36 14.07 -6.00
CA PHE A 65 -18.67 13.63 -7.38
C PHE A 65 -17.49 12.90 -8.05
N LEU A 66 -16.33 12.86 -7.40
CA LEU A 66 -15.10 12.26 -7.93
C LEU A 66 -14.85 10.89 -7.32
N SER A 67 -14.37 9.97 -8.15
CA SER A 67 -13.77 8.72 -7.68
C SER A 67 -12.50 8.98 -6.86
N ASP A 68 -12.09 8.00 -6.05
CA ASP A 68 -10.85 8.10 -5.27
C ASP A 68 -9.62 8.34 -6.16
N GLU A 69 -9.58 7.75 -7.36
CA GLU A 69 -8.47 7.91 -8.31
C GLU A 69 -8.41 9.33 -8.87
N GLU A 70 -9.53 9.89 -9.34
CA GLU A 70 -9.61 11.26 -9.85
C GLU A 70 -9.24 12.28 -8.75
N LEU A 71 -9.75 12.07 -7.54
CA LEU A 71 -9.44 12.91 -6.40
C LEU A 71 -7.94 12.84 -6.06
N LEU A 72 -7.34 11.64 -6.09
CA LEU A 72 -5.91 11.47 -5.87
C LEU A 72 -5.07 12.13 -6.95
N GLN A 73 -5.46 12.06 -8.23
CA GLN A 73 -4.76 12.76 -9.31
C GLN A 73 -4.77 14.28 -9.09
N ILE A 74 -5.91 14.85 -8.74
CA ILE A 74 -6.03 16.29 -8.44
C ILE A 74 -5.15 16.65 -7.25
N LEU A 75 -5.26 15.91 -6.14
CA LEU A 75 -4.47 16.14 -4.92
C LEU A 75 -2.96 15.99 -5.16
N SER A 76 -2.56 15.06 -6.02
CA SER A 76 -1.16 14.87 -6.44
C SER A 76 -0.65 16.04 -7.29
N ASN A 77 -1.50 16.57 -8.18
CA ASN A 77 -1.16 17.66 -9.10
C ASN A 77 -1.24 19.06 -8.47
N THR A 78 -1.84 19.22 -7.29
CA THR A 78 -1.90 20.54 -6.59
C THR A 78 -0.53 21.19 -6.31
N LYS A 79 0.58 20.48 -6.49
CA LYS A 79 1.93 21.06 -6.44
C LYS A 79 2.32 21.86 -7.70
N ASN A 80 1.58 21.74 -8.80
CA ASN A 80 1.83 22.47 -10.05
C ASN A 80 0.61 23.33 -10.42
N PRO A 81 0.58 24.62 -10.03
CA PRO A 81 -0.56 25.51 -10.27
C PRO A 81 -0.76 25.95 -11.74
N THR A 82 -0.02 25.37 -12.69
CA THR A 82 -0.03 25.71 -14.12
C THR A 82 -0.34 24.52 -15.05
N ALA A 83 -0.88 23.42 -14.53
CA ALA A 83 -1.35 22.30 -15.35
C ALA A 83 -2.76 22.54 -15.90
#